data_AF-A0A8S0FZJ6-F1
#
_entry.id   AF-A0A8S0FZJ6-F1
#
_cell.length_a   1.000
_cell.length_b   1.000
_cell.length_c   1.000
_cell.angle_alpha   90.00
_cell.angle_beta   90.00
_cell.angle_gamma   90.00
#
_symmetry.space_group_name_H-M   'P 1'
#
loop_
_entity.id
_entity.type
_entity.pdbx_description
1 polymer ?
#
loop_
_entity_poly.entity_id
_entity_poly.type
_entity_poly.pdbx_seq_one_letter_code
_entity_poly.pdbx_strand_id
1 'polypeptide(L)'
;MKATYGTGSSVMAPVNSAQCDIATLATTIAWHDGENIIYGLEGNIPHTGDAVAWMADSTGLSELTDAELALELNTLPASVDSTMGVYFVPALTGLGAPWWDDEQRSRRGVWLKPWRKARAFDSCRTGINHLSNCRCSGGNATA
;
A
#
# COMPACT_ATOMS: atom_id res chain seq x y z
N MET A 1 -13.54 5.37 5.32
CA MET A 1 -12.53 4.58 4.58
C MET A 1 -12.07 3.40 5.44
N LYS A 2 -11.69 2.27 4.83
CA LYS A 2 -11.11 1.09 5.50
C LYS A 2 -9.70 0.85 4.96
N ALA A 3 -8.77 0.49 5.84
CA ALA A 3 -7.46 -0.05 5.47
C ALA A 3 -7.25 -1.40 6.14
N THR A 4 -6.71 -2.37 5.41
CA THR A 4 -6.36 -3.71 5.89
C THR A 4 -4.87 -3.94 5.66
N TYR A 5 -4.17 -4.38 6.71
CA TYR A 5 -2.75 -4.69 6.67
C TYR A 5 -2.55 -6.20 6.89
N GLY A 6 -1.83 -6.84 5.97
CA GLY A 6 -1.52 -8.27 6.00
C GLY A 6 -0.29 -8.56 5.12
N THR A 7 -0.24 -9.74 4.48
CA THR A 7 0.79 -10.07 3.46
C THR A 7 0.91 -8.94 2.44
N GLY A 8 -0.20 -8.65 1.75
CA GLY A 8 -0.44 -7.38 1.09
C GLY A 8 -1.33 -6.47 1.93
N SER A 9 -1.54 -5.24 1.47
CA SER A 9 -2.47 -4.30 2.07
C SER A 9 -3.50 -3.83 1.05
N SER A 10 -4.67 -3.43 1.54
CA SER A 10 -5.65 -2.73 0.71
C SER A 10 -6.25 -1.55 1.45
N VAL A 11 -6.60 -0.52 0.69
CA VAL A 11 -7.34 0.64 1.18
C VAL A 11 -8.57 0.80 0.31
N MET A 12 -9.74 0.92 0.93
CA MET A 12 -11.03 1.02 0.25
C MET A 12 -11.83 2.20 0.78
N ALA A 13 -12.46 2.95 -0.13
CA ALA A 13 -13.51 3.92 0.21
C ALA A 13 -14.81 3.57 -0.52
N PRO A 14 -15.97 3.57 0.19
CA PRO A 14 -17.25 3.37 -0.45
C PRO A 14 -17.63 4.57 -1.33
N VAL A 15 -18.32 4.28 -2.43
CA VAL A 15 -18.84 5.26 -3.39
C VAL A 15 -20.22 4.83 -3.89
N ASN A 16 -21.08 5.80 -4.19
CA ASN A 16 -22.47 5.54 -4.59
C ASN A 16 -22.63 5.20 -6.09
N SER A 17 -21.53 5.21 -6.86
CA SER A 17 -21.55 4.97 -8.31
C SER A 17 -20.27 4.26 -8.74
N ALA A 18 -20.40 3.35 -9.70
CA ALA A 18 -19.25 2.73 -10.36
C ALA A 18 -18.52 3.69 -11.32
N GLN A 19 -19.18 4.79 -11.71
CA GLN A 19 -18.61 5.83 -12.57
C GLN A 19 -17.87 6.85 -11.72
N CYS A 20 -16.59 6.58 -11.48
CA CYS A 20 -15.66 7.50 -10.85
C CYS A 20 -14.51 7.79 -11.81
N ASP A 21 -14.10 9.05 -11.91
CA ASP A 21 -13.00 9.51 -12.77
C ASP A 21 -11.64 9.26 -12.10
N ILE A 22 -11.39 8.01 -11.69
CA ILE A 22 -10.10 7.56 -11.15
C ILE A 22 -9.71 6.25 -11.84
N ALA A 23 -8.87 6.38 -12.88
CA ALA A 23 -8.35 5.23 -13.63
C ALA A 23 -7.26 4.44 -12.88
N THR A 24 -6.69 5.01 -11.80
CA THR A 24 -5.57 4.41 -11.07
C THR A 24 -5.98 3.51 -9.91
N LEU A 25 -7.26 3.38 -9.61
CA LEU A 25 -7.80 2.52 -8.55
C LEU A 25 -8.80 1.53 -9.14
N ALA A 26 -8.96 0.38 -8.49
CA ALA A 26 -9.95 -0.60 -8.90
C ALA A 26 -11.34 -0.18 -8.41
N THR A 27 -12.35 -0.25 -9.28
CA THR A 27 -13.75 -0.13 -8.88
C THR A 27 -14.30 -1.53 -8.61
N THR A 28 -14.87 -1.74 -7.43
CA THR A 28 -15.46 -3.02 -6.99
C THR A 28 -16.84 -2.81 -6.35
N ILE A 29 -17.53 -3.88 -6.00
CA ILE A 29 -18.73 -3.83 -5.15
C ILE A 29 -18.27 -3.88 -3.69
N ALA A 30 -18.64 -2.89 -2.90
CA ALA A 30 -18.34 -2.87 -1.47
C ALA A 30 -19.37 -3.71 -0.69
N TRP A 31 -20.66 -3.42 -0.87
CA TRP A 31 -21.77 -4.23 -0.33
C TRP A 31 -23.09 -3.91 -1.05
N HIS A 32 -24.13 -4.69 -0.75
CA HIS A 32 -25.52 -4.38 -1.10
C HIS A 32 -26.33 -4.25 0.19
N ASP A 33 -27.01 -3.13 0.39
CA ASP A 33 -27.73 -2.84 1.65
C ASP A 33 -29.17 -3.38 1.67
N GLY A 34 -29.63 -3.95 0.56
CA GLY A 34 -31.00 -4.45 0.38
C GLY A 34 -31.77 -3.68 -0.70
N GLU A 35 -31.40 -2.44 -0.95
CA GLU A 35 -32.03 -1.57 -1.94
C GLU A 35 -31.03 -1.09 -3.00
N ASN A 36 -29.80 -0.81 -2.58
CA ASN A 36 -28.76 -0.21 -3.40
C ASN A 36 -27.46 -1.02 -3.35
N ILE A 37 -26.76 -1.06 -4.49
CA ILE A 37 -25.37 -1.49 -4.56
C ILE A 37 -24.50 -0.30 -4.15
N ILE A 38 -23.69 -0.48 -3.12
CA ILE A 38 -22.61 0.44 -2.78
C ILE A 38 -21.32 -0.09 -3.39
N TYR A 39 -20.66 0.73 -4.19
CA TYR A 39 -19.39 0.42 -4.83
C TYR A 39 -18.24 0.80 -3.92
N GLY A 40 -17.04 0.30 -4.22
CA GLY A 40 -15.80 0.65 -3.54
C GLY A 40 -14.74 1.06 -4.56
N LEU A 41 -14.00 2.11 -4.24
CA LEU A 41 -12.71 2.37 -4.87
C LEU A 41 -11.62 1.75 -4.00
N GLU A 42 -10.86 0.83 -4.58
CA GLU A 42 -9.86 0.04 -3.88
C GLU A 42 -8.46 0.26 -4.48
N GLY A 43 -7.49 0.50 -3.60
CA GLY A 43 -6.08 0.45 -3.91
C GLY A 43 -5.44 -0.78 -3.27
N ASN A 44 -4.89 -1.67 -4.09
CA ASN A 44 -4.19 -2.86 -3.63
C ASN A 44 -2.68 -2.65 -3.64
N ILE A 45 -2.03 -2.98 -2.53
CA ILE A 45 -0.59 -2.91 -2.32
C ILE A 45 -0.10 -4.36 -2.13
N PRO A 46 0.51 -4.98 -3.16
CA PRO A 46 0.75 -6.43 -3.16
C PRO A 46 1.65 -6.92 -2.03
N HIS A 47 2.64 -6.12 -1.64
CA HIS A 47 3.66 -6.50 -0.67
C HIS A 47 3.78 -5.47 0.45
N THR A 48 3.45 -5.88 1.67
CA THR A 48 3.56 -5.04 2.89
C THR A 48 4.06 -5.85 4.07
N GLY A 49 3.26 -6.76 4.64
CA GLY A 49 3.70 -7.63 5.73
C GLY A 49 4.73 -8.65 5.27
N ASP A 50 4.57 -9.22 4.07
CA ASP A 50 5.56 -10.14 3.50
C ASP A 50 6.88 -9.43 3.11
N ALA A 51 6.83 -8.13 2.82
CA ALA A 51 8.02 -7.33 2.61
C ALA A 51 8.84 -7.18 3.90
N VAL A 52 8.18 -7.05 5.05
CA VAL A 52 8.84 -7.03 6.37
C VAL A 52 9.43 -8.39 6.69
N ALA A 53 8.67 -9.47 6.46
CA ALA A 53 9.16 -10.84 6.63
C ALA A 53 10.40 -11.10 5.76
N TRP A 54 10.32 -10.76 4.47
CA TRP A 54 11.44 -10.90 3.53
C TRP A 54 12.68 -10.10 3.97
N MET A 55 12.48 -8.90 4.53
CA MET A 55 13.59 -8.09 5.06
C MET A 55 14.22 -8.73 6.30
N ALA A 56 13.40 -9.26 7.21
CA ALA A 56 13.89 -9.96 8.39
C ALA A 56 14.74 -11.18 7.98
N ASP A 57 14.26 -11.97 7.03
CA ASP A 57 15.02 -13.10 6.45
C ASP A 57 16.34 -12.63 5.82
N SER A 58 16.28 -11.57 5.02
CA SER A 58 17.46 -11.06 4.28
C SER A 58 18.53 -10.43 5.17
N THR A 59 18.18 -10.06 6.41
CA THR A 59 19.08 -9.42 7.38
C THR A 59 19.50 -10.35 8.51
N GLY A 60 18.96 -11.58 8.55
CA GLY A 60 19.20 -12.54 9.63
C GLY A 60 18.40 -12.26 10.89
N LEU A 61 17.48 -11.28 10.89
CA LEU A 61 16.58 -11.03 12.01
C LEU A 61 15.54 -12.15 12.17
N SER A 62 15.28 -12.93 11.12
CA SER A 62 14.41 -14.11 11.15
C SER A 62 14.87 -15.21 12.13
N GLU A 63 16.14 -15.20 12.54
CA GLU A 63 16.69 -16.16 13.50
C GLU A 63 16.33 -15.83 14.96
N LEU A 64 15.78 -14.63 15.19
CA LEU A 64 15.30 -14.20 16.50
C LEU A 64 14.01 -14.92 16.88
N THR A 65 13.73 -15.02 18.18
CA THR A 65 12.41 -15.44 18.62
C THR A 65 11.34 -14.42 18.24
N ASP A 66 10.07 -14.83 18.12
CA ASP A 66 8.96 -13.93 17.76
C ASP A 66 8.89 -12.67 18.63
N ALA A 67 9.19 -12.81 19.93
CA ALA A 67 9.18 -11.70 20.88
C ALA A 67 10.32 -10.71 20.63
N GLU A 68 11.52 -11.22 20.33
CA GLU A 68 12.70 -10.40 20.02
C GLU A 68 12.55 -9.73 18.65
N LEU A 69 12.08 -10.46 17.64
CA LEU A 69 11.81 -9.92 16.31
C LEU A 69 10.78 -8.78 16.39
N ALA A 70 9.69 -8.99 17.14
CA ALA A 70 8.68 -7.95 17.33
C ALA A 70 9.25 -6.71 18.04
N LEU A 71 10.17 -6.89 19.00
CA LEU A 71 10.84 -5.77 19.66
C LEU A 71 11.73 -5.01 18.66
N GLU A 72 12.63 -5.70 17.97
CA GLU A 72 13.57 -5.11 17.02
C GLU A 72 12.87 -4.38 15.87
N LEU A 73 11.80 -4.95 15.30
CA LEU A 73 11.02 -4.30 14.24
C LEU A 73 10.34 -2.99 14.70
N ASN A 74 10.08 -2.83 15.99
CA ASN A 74 9.50 -1.59 16.54
C ASN A 74 10.56 -0.59 17.01
N THR A 75 11.72 -1.05 17.48
CA THR A 75 12.75 -0.19 18.09
C THR A 75 13.83 0.24 17.10
N LEU A 76 14.29 -0.64 16.21
CA LEU A 76 15.36 -0.32 15.25
C LEU A 76 15.03 0.85 14.32
N PRO A 77 13.82 0.98 13.74
CA PRO A 77 13.53 2.13 12.89
C PRO A 77 13.57 3.45 13.65
N ALA A 78 13.26 3.43 14.95
CA ALA A 78 13.27 4.60 15.82
C ALA A 78 14.65 4.90 16.42
N SER A 79 15.62 3.98 16.32
CA SER A 79 16.98 4.17 16.85
C SER A 79 17.89 4.99 15.91
N VAL A 80 17.43 5.27 14.69
CA VAL A 80 18.16 6.04 13.68
C VAL A 80 17.40 7.32 13.32
N ASP A 81 18.12 8.44 13.26
CA ASP A 81 17.52 9.75 12.94
C ASP A 81 17.16 9.92 11.45
N SER A 82 17.77 9.10 10.58
CA SER A 82 17.62 9.22 9.12
C SER A 82 17.95 7.91 8.42
N THR A 83 17.24 7.62 7.33
CA THR A 83 17.58 6.51 6.43
C THR A 83 18.76 6.83 5.51
N MET A 84 19.35 8.03 5.60
CA MET A 84 20.47 8.49 4.76
C MET A 84 20.20 8.34 3.25
N GLY A 85 18.92 8.46 2.84
CA GLY A 85 18.51 8.32 1.45
C GLY A 85 18.40 6.88 0.95
N VAL A 86 18.50 5.89 1.85
CA VAL A 86 18.22 4.48 1.58
C VAL A 86 16.73 4.23 1.69
N TYR A 87 16.17 3.56 0.69
CA TYR A 87 14.76 3.16 0.67
C TYR A 87 14.62 1.72 0.18
N PHE A 88 13.69 1.00 0.78
CA PHE A 88 13.27 -0.30 0.30
C PHE A 88 11.91 -0.16 -0.40
N VAL A 89 11.81 -0.68 -1.63
CA VAL A 89 10.57 -0.72 -2.42
C VAL A 89 10.26 -2.19 -2.70
N PRO A 90 9.27 -2.79 -2.02
CA PRO A 90 9.00 -4.22 -2.15
C PRO A 90 8.16 -4.53 -3.40
N ALA A 91 8.73 -4.33 -4.59
CA ALA A 91 8.11 -4.70 -5.87
C ALA A 91 8.39 -6.17 -6.24
N LEU A 92 8.20 -7.11 -5.30
CA LEU A 92 8.63 -8.50 -5.46
C LEU A 92 7.93 -9.21 -6.63
N THR A 93 6.65 -8.92 -6.83
CA THR A 93 5.88 -9.37 -8.01
C THR A 93 5.44 -8.24 -8.95
N GLY A 94 5.78 -6.98 -8.63
CA GLY A 94 5.35 -5.78 -9.35
C GLY A 94 4.82 -4.71 -8.39
N LEU A 95 4.38 -3.57 -8.93
CA LEU A 95 3.70 -2.51 -8.19
C LEU A 95 2.19 -2.55 -8.48
N GLY A 96 1.38 -2.63 -7.43
CA GLY A 96 -0.07 -2.46 -7.53
C GLY A 96 -0.47 -0.99 -7.67
N ALA A 97 -1.65 -0.64 -7.15
CA ALA A 97 -2.16 0.71 -7.23
C ALA A 97 -1.19 1.74 -6.59
N PRO A 98 -1.06 2.96 -7.15
CA PRO A 98 -1.68 3.46 -8.39
C PRO A 98 -0.86 3.18 -9.67
N TRP A 99 0.24 2.43 -9.59
CA TRP A 99 1.24 2.33 -10.65
C TRP A 99 0.95 1.22 -11.66
N TRP A 100 0.39 0.10 -11.21
CA TRP A 100 0.01 -1.04 -12.06
C TRP A 100 1.15 -1.47 -13.01
N ASP A 101 2.33 -1.68 -12.44
CA ASP A 101 3.56 -1.92 -13.20
C ASP A 101 4.16 -3.28 -12.81
N ASP A 102 3.93 -4.26 -13.67
CA ASP A 102 4.42 -5.64 -13.53
C ASP A 102 5.89 -5.78 -13.99
N GLU A 103 6.43 -4.84 -14.77
CA GLU A 103 7.81 -4.90 -15.28
C GLU A 103 8.85 -4.65 -14.18
N GLN A 104 8.46 -4.00 -13.08
CA GLN A 104 9.32 -3.79 -11.90
C GLN A 104 9.68 -5.09 -11.18
N ARG A 105 9.06 -6.24 -11.53
CA ARG A 105 9.44 -7.56 -11.03
C ARG A 105 10.92 -7.89 -11.25
N SER A 106 11.53 -7.29 -12.27
CA SER A 106 12.97 -7.40 -12.59
C SER A 106 13.89 -6.64 -11.63
N ARG A 107 13.34 -5.85 -10.71
CA ARG A 107 14.06 -4.89 -9.83
C ARG A 107 13.84 -5.17 -8.34
N ARG A 108 14.06 -6.43 -7.92
CA ARG A 108 14.15 -6.78 -6.49
C ARG A 108 15.33 -6.03 -5.87
N GLY A 109 15.11 -5.05 -4.98
CA GLY A 109 16.26 -4.38 -4.36
C GLY A 109 15.98 -3.19 -3.45
N VAL A 110 16.98 -2.91 -2.61
CA VAL A 110 17.16 -1.68 -1.84
C VAL A 110 17.73 -0.61 -2.78
N TRP A 111 17.17 0.60 -2.73
CA TRP A 111 17.53 1.71 -3.61
C TRP A 111 18.23 2.83 -2.84
N LEU A 112 19.35 3.29 -3.37
CA LEU A 112 20.06 4.50 -2.95
C LEU A 112 19.80 5.61 -3.99
N LYS A 113 19.59 6.86 -3.56
CA LYS A 113 19.16 7.98 -4.43
C LYS A 113 20.09 8.28 -5.64
N PRO A 114 19.57 8.99 -6.69
CA PRO A 114 18.30 9.73 -6.71
C PRO A 114 17.29 9.18 -7.72
N TRP A 115 16.47 8.22 -7.28
CA TRP A 115 15.12 8.08 -7.83
C TRP A 115 14.30 9.29 -7.39
N ARG A 116 14.22 10.28 -8.28
CA ARG A 116 13.35 11.45 -8.12
C ARG A 116 11.89 10.97 -8.22
N LYS A 117 11.27 10.66 -7.07
CA LYS A 117 9.83 10.35 -6.85
C LYS A 117 9.42 8.89 -6.54
N ALA A 118 10.30 8.00 -6.08
CA ALA A 118 9.82 6.75 -5.47
C ALA A 118 9.66 6.93 -3.95
N ARG A 119 8.41 7.03 -3.48
CA ARG A 119 8.05 6.78 -2.08
C ARG A 119 7.05 5.62 -2.12
N ALA A 120 7.47 4.40 -1.77
CA ALA A 120 6.53 3.27 -1.67
C ALA A 120 5.43 3.56 -0.62
N PHE A 121 5.77 4.29 0.44
CA PHE A 121 4.80 4.87 1.38
C PHE A 121 3.95 6.01 0.80
N ASP A 122 4.38 6.70 -0.28
CA ASP A 122 3.49 7.60 -1.01
C ASP A 122 2.41 6.81 -1.73
N SER A 123 2.55 5.53 -2.10
CA SER A 123 1.43 4.82 -2.76
C SER A 123 0.21 4.72 -1.83
N CYS A 124 0.43 4.41 -0.55
CA CYS A 124 -0.65 4.37 0.44
C CYS A 124 -1.19 5.79 0.73
N ARG A 125 -0.30 6.77 0.93
CA ARG A 125 -0.69 8.18 1.18
C ARG A 125 -1.36 8.84 -0.03
N THR A 126 -0.92 8.54 -1.23
CA THR A 126 -1.47 9.03 -2.51
C THR A 126 -2.78 8.34 -2.81
N GLY A 127 -2.89 7.03 -2.57
CA GLY A 127 -4.15 6.30 -2.61
C GLY A 127 -5.18 6.92 -1.67
N ILE A 128 -4.82 7.15 -0.41
CA ILE A 128 -5.69 7.83 0.57
C ILE A 128 -6.03 9.27 0.13
N ASN A 129 -5.06 10.04 -0.37
CA ASN A 129 -5.29 11.42 -0.85
C ASN A 129 -6.12 11.48 -2.15
N HIS A 130 -6.04 10.48 -3.01
CA HIS A 130 -6.87 10.35 -4.21
C HIS A 130 -8.29 9.93 -3.82
N LEU A 131 -8.43 9.00 -2.88
CA LEU A 131 -9.72 8.58 -2.33
C LEU A 131 -10.44 9.74 -1.62
N SER A 132 -9.73 10.57 -0.85
CA SER A 132 -10.32 11.69 -0.11
C SER A 132 -10.78 12.86 -0.99
N ASN A 133 -10.24 13.01 -2.19
CA ASN A 133 -10.60 14.07 -3.14
C ASN A 133 -11.48 13.56 -4.30
N CYS A 134 -11.92 12.31 -4.25
CA CYS A 134 -12.63 11.67 -5.34
C CYS A 134 -14.07 12.21 -5.49
N ARG A 135 -14.45 12.56 -6.72
CA ARG A 135 -15.83 12.90 -7.11
C ARG A 135 -16.34 11.83 -8.06
N CYS A 136 -17.41 11.14 -7.67
CA CYS A 136 -18.12 10.21 -8.54
C CYS A 136 -19.43 10.85 -9.02
N SER A 137 -19.97 10.39 -10.15
CA SER A 137 -21.25 10.87 -10.67
C SER A 137 -22.40 10.42 -9.74
N GLY A 138 -22.68 11.22 -8.71
CA GLY A 138 -23.64 10.88 -7.65
C GLY A 138 -23.31 11.47 -6.26
N GLY A 139 -22.17 12.15 -6.10
CA GLY A 139 -21.76 12.79 -4.84
C GLY A 139 -20.30 12.50 -4.47
N ASN A 140 -19.85 13.07 -3.36
CA ASN A 140 -18.51 12.79 -2.81
C ASN A 140 -18.46 11.36 -2.23
N ALA A 141 -17.28 10.74 -2.25
CA ALA A 141 -17.01 9.55 -1.46
C ALA A 141 -17.34 9.84 0.02
N THR A 142 -18.20 9.02 0.64
CA THR A 142 -18.51 9.16 2.06
C THR A 142 -17.32 8.66 2.86
N ALA A 143 -16.72 9.56 3.65
CA ALA A 143 -15.54 9.30 4.47
C ALA A 143 -15.85 8.34 5.62
#